data_AF-A0A7S0QGS1-F1
#
_entry.id   AF-A0A7S0QGS1-F1
#
_cell.length_a   1.000
_cell.length_b   1.000
_cell.length_c   1.000
_cell.angle_alpha   90.00
_cell.angle_beta   90.00
_cell.angle_gamma   90.00
#
_symmetry.space_group_name_H-M   'P 1'
#
loop_
_entity.id
_entity.type
_entity.pdbx_description
1 polymer ?
#
loop_
_entity_poly.entity_id
_entity_poly.type
_entity_poly.pdbx_seq_one_letter_code
_entity_poly.pdbx_strand_id
1 'polypeptide(L)'
;ARNCGLGLKVVQDRQGQFVIEAVAPGGPADNSKKIQQGDIIKAITNKKLHIFDRSTPIEYVKRKIMGLPNSVVKLNLVRNGTSFEVTLRRGGFNQPSKSGTHDSEESECFQTPNPAEPPAVALRTMQPRSDLAPRSDLAQRPDIGARGQDE
;
A
#
# COMPACT_ATOMS: atom_id res chain seq x y z
N ALA A 1 16.76 -4.62 2.97
CA ALA A 1 15.84 -4.71 1.79
C ALA A 1 14.44 -4.29 2.23
N ARG A 2 13.70 -3.52 1.42
CA ARG A 2 12.29 -3.22 1.71
C ARG A 2 11.45 -4.46 1.39
N ASN A 3 10.56 -4.87 2.29
CA ASN A 3 9.62 -5.96 2.02
C ASN A 3 8.62 -5.53 0.94
N CYS A 4 8.21 -6.47 0.10
CA CYS A 4 7.16 -6.29 -0.88
C CYS A 4 6.12 -7.41 -0.79
N GLY A 5 4.96 -7.19 -1.41
CA GLY A 5 3.82 -8.11 -1.35
C GLY A 5 3.45 -8.67 -2.72
N LEU A 6 2.23 -9.18 -2.80
CA LEU A 6 1.63 -9.71 -4.03
C LEU A 6 0.64 -8.73 -4.69
N GLY A 7 0.42 -7.55 -4.10
CA GLY A 7 -0.61 -6.61 -4.55
C GLY A 7 -2.02 -7.08 -4.22
N LEU A 8 -2.23 -7.64 -3.02
CA LEU A 8 -3.52 -8.13 -2.55
C LEU A 8 -3.98 -7.31 -1.34
N LYS A 9 -5.24 -6.88 -1.36
CA LYS A 9 -5.95 -6.40 -0.18
C LYS A 9 -6.76 -7.57 0.36
N VAL A 10 -6.46 -7.99 1.58
CA VAL A 10 -7.13 -9.10 2.25
C VAL A 10 -7.88 -8.56 3.45
N VAL A 11 -9.10 -9.05 3.65
CA VAL A 11 -9.95 -8.81 4.81
C VAL A 11 -10.30 -10.13 5.49
N GLN A 12 -10.68 -10.06 6.75
CA GLN A 12 -11.26 -11.20 7.46
C GLN A 12 -12.77 -10.96 7.54
N ASP A 13 -13.56 -11.91 7.07
CA ASP A 13 -15.02 -11.80 7.09
C ASP A 13 -15.61 -12.14 8.47
N ARG A 14 -16.94 -12.06 8.60
CA ARG A 14 -17.64 -12.40 9.85
C ARG A 14 -17.50 -13.87 10.23
N GLN A 15 -17.23 -14.75 9.28
CA GLN A 15 -17.01 -16.18 9.51
C GLN A 15 -15.55 -16.50 9.84
N GLY A 16 -14.64 -15.52 9.89
CA GLY A 16 -13.21 -15.72 10.15
C GLY A 16 -12.42 -16.19 8.92
N GLN A 17 -13.02 -16.13 7.73
CA GLN A 17 -12.37 -16.45 6.45
C GLN A 17 -11.55 -15.26 5.94
N PHE A 18 -10.41 -15.55 5.33
CA PHE A 18 -9.56 -14.53 4.72
C PHE A 18 -9.94 -14.35 3.24
N VAL A 19 -10.62 -13.24 2.94
CA VAL A 19 -11.17 -12.96 1.62
C VAL A 19 -10.33 -11.89 0.93
N ILE A 20 -10.10 -12.06 -0.36
CA ILE A 20 -9.46 -11.04 -1.20
C ILE A 20 -10.50 -9.95 -1.50
N GLU A 21 -10.30 -8.79 -0.91
CA GLU A 21 -11.15 -7.62 -1.11
C GLU A 21 -10.81 -6.89 -2.41
N ALA A 22 -9.52 -6.81 -2.75
CA ALA A 22 -9.07 -6.14 -3.97
C ALA A 22 -7.73 -6.70 -4.45
N VAL A 23 -7.51 -6.58 -5.75
CA VAL A 23 -6.24 -6.88 -6.41
C VAL A 23 -5.69 -5.58 -6.99
N ALA A 24 -4.43 -5.26 -6.66
CA ALA A 24 -3.79 -4.03 -7.09
C ALA A 24 -3.37 -4.13 -8.57
N PRO A 25 -3.79 -3.20 -9.44
CA PRO A 25 -3.51 -3.25 -10.88
C PRO A 25 -2.00 -3.17 -11.14
N GLY A 26 -1.50 -4.00 -12.06
CA GLY A 26 -0.06 -4.10 -12.37
C GLY A 26 0.77 -4.81 -11.30
N GLY A 27 0.16 -5.24 -10.18
CA GLY A 27 0.81 -6.04 -9.15
C GLY A 27 1.00 -7.51 -9.55
N PRO A 28 1.81 -8.29 -8.80
CA PRO A 28 2.03 -9.71 -9.10
C PRO A 28 0.76 -10.56 -9.19
N ALA A 29 -0.22 -10.29 -8.32
CA ALA A 29 -1.50 -11.00 -8.36
C ALA A 29 -2.34 -10.61 -9.58
N ASP A 30 -2.39 -9.33 -9.94
CA ASP A 30 -3.10 -8.86 -11.15
C ASP A 30 -2.47 -9.42 -12.43
N ASN A 31 -1.14 -9.35 -12.55
CA ASN A 31 -0.41 -9.86 -13.71
C ASN A 31 -0.59 -11.38 -13.90
N SER A 32 -0.89 -12.12 -12.82
CA SER A 32 -1.16 -13.54 -12.91
C SER A 32 -2.50 -13.87 -13.56
N LYS A 33 -3.48 -12.96 -13.48
CA LYS A 33 -4.89 -13.14 -13.91
C LYS A 33 -5.58 -14.39 -13.34
N LYS A 34 -4.98 -15.05 -12.34
CA LYS A 34 -5.50 -16.26 -11.69
C LYS A 34 -6.26 -15.95 -10.40
N ILE A 35 -5.96 -14.81 -9.80
CA ILE A 35 -6.53 -14.37 -8.52
C ILE A 35 -7.49 -13.22 -8.79
N GLN A 36 -8.64 -13.24 -8.13
CA GLN A 36 -9.64 -12.18 -8.26
C GLN A 36 -10.25 -11.82 -6.90
N GLN A 37 -11.01 -10.73 -6.87
CA GLN A 37 -11.81 -10.34 -5.72
C GLN A 37 -12.83 -11.43 -5.36
N GLY A 38 -12.97 -11.70 -4.06
CA GLY A 38 -13.87 -12.72 -3.53
C GLY A 38 -13.23 -14.10 -3.32
N ASP A 39 -12.01 -14.34 -3.82
CA ASP A 39 -11.30 -15.57 -3.54
C ASP A 39 -10.97 -15.70 -2.04
N ILE A 40 -11.08 -16.92 -1.51
CA ILE A 40 -10.80 -17.21 -0.09
C ILE A 40 -9.42 -17.86 0.04
N ILE A 41 -8.55 -17.29 0.88
CA ILE A 41 -7.22 -17.83 1.16
C ILE A 41 -7.32 -18.94 2.21
N LYS A 42 -7.04 -20.18 1.81
CA LYS A 42 -6.98 -21.35 2.71
C LYS A 42 -5.57 -21.62 3.24
N ALA A 43 -4.53 -21.35 2.46
CA ALA A 43 -3.16 -21.63 2.87
C ALA A 43 -2.15 -20.71 2.21
N ILE A 44 -1.04 -20.46 2.91
CA ILE A 44 0.08 -19.66 2.43
C ILE A 44 1.38 -20.42 2.68
N THR A 45 2.17 -20.65 1.62
CA THR A 45 3.49 -21.31 1.65
C THR A 45 3.45 -22.59 2.48
N ASN A 46 2.53 -23.49 2.13
CA ASN A 46 2.29 -24.78 2.77
C ASN A 46 1.78 -24.73 4.22
N LYS A 47 1.49 -23.55 4.79
CA LYS A 47 0.81 -23.41 6.07
C LYS A 47 -0.68 -23.19 5.84
N LYS A 48 -1.50 -24.17 6.24
CA LYS A 48 -2.95 -24.03 6.28
C LYS A 48 -3.32 -22.93 7.28
N LEU A 49 -4.24 -22.07 6.88
CA LEU A 49 -4.87 -21.11 7.76
C LEU A 49 -6.06 -21.80 8.41
N HIS A 50 -6.28 -21.55 9.70
CA HIS A 50 -7.49 -22.00 10.40
C HIS A 50 -8.63 -21.09 9.97
N ILE A 51 -9.18 -21.39 8.81
CA ILE A 51 -10.42 -20.83 8.31
C ILE A 51 -11.51 -21.17 9.33
N PHE A 52 -12.37 -20.21 9.65
CA PHE A 52 -13.36 -20.28 10.75
C PHE A 52 -12.84 -19.99 12.16
N ASP A 53 -11.53 -19.82 12.33
CA ASP A 53 -10.97 -19.41 13.61
C ASP A 53 -10.58 -17.94 13.61
N ARG A 54 -11.32 -17.14 14.38
CA ARG A 54 -11.03 -15.71 14.58
C ARG A 54 -9.77 -15.47 15.42
N SER A 55 -9.21 -16.51 16.02
CA SER A 55 -7.95 -16.42 16.79
C SER A 55 -6.76 -16.13 15.88
N THR A 56 -6.85 -16.40 14.57
CA THR A 56 -5.79 -16.04 13.62
C THR A 56 -5.97 -14.58 13.19
N PRO A 57 -5.07 -13.65 13.58
CA PRO A 57 -5.17 -12.26 13.19
C PRO A 57 -4.82 -12.06 11.72
N ILE A 58 -5.46 -11.10 11.07
CA ILE A 58 -5.18 -10.76 9.68
C ILE A 58 -3.74 -10.29 9.45
N GLU A 59 -3.11 -9.71 10.47
CA GLU A 59 -1.70 -9.31 10.48
C GLU A 59 -0.78 -10.52 10.24
N TYR A 60 -1.14 -11.70 10.74
CA TYR A 60 -0.38 -12.92 10.48
C TYR A 60 -0.40 -13.26 8.99
N VAL A 61 -1.57 -13.17 8.35
CA VAL A 61 -1.75 -13.41 6.91
C VAL A 61 -0.97 -12.37 6.09
N LYS A 62 -1.09 -11.08 6.44
CA LYS A 62 -0.34 -9.99 5.79
C LYS A 62 1.17 -10.22 5.88
N ARG A 63 1.69 -10.59 7.06
CA ARG A 63 3.12 -10.91 7.25
C ARG A 63 3.60 -12.11 6.43
N LYS A 64 2.72 -13.07 6.12
CA LYS A 64 3.06 -14.21 5.27
C LYS A 64 3.03 -13.88 3.78
N ILE A 65 2.12 -13.00 3.36
CA ILE A 65 2.05 -12.52 1.98
C ILE A 65 3.23 -11.59 1.68
N MET A 66 3.60 -10.73 2.64
CA MET A 66 4.77 -9.86 2.53
C MET A 66 6.08 -10.64 2.71
N GLY A 67 7.16 -10.15 2.10
CA GLY A 67 8.47 -10.75 2.24
C GLY A 67 9.52 -10.11 1.35
N LEU A 68 10.65 -10.78 1.19
CA LEU A 68 11.74 -10.31 0.35
C LEU A 68 11.30 -10.17 -1.11
N PRO A 69 11.79 -9.16 -1.84
CA PRO A 69 11.56 -9.07 -3.28
C PRO A 69 12.08 -10.32 -4.00
N ASN A 70 11.40 -10.68 -5.09
CA ASN A 70 11.69 -11.84 -5.93
C ASN A 70 11.51 -13.21 -5.27
N SER A 71 11.14 -13.26 -4.00
CA SER A 71 10.79 -14.52 -3.34
C SER A 71 9.42 -15.03 -3.78
N VAL A 72 9.22 -16.34 -3.74
CA VAL A 72 8.02 -16.99 -4.26
C VAL A 72 7.07 -17.34 -3.11
N VAL A 73 5.77 -17.18 -3.34
CA VAL A 73 4.69 -17.53 -2.42
C VAL A 73 3.71 -18.44 -3.14
N LYS A 74 3.35 -19.53 -2.46
CA LYS A 74 2.31 -20.45 -2.90
C LYS A 74 1.05 -20.17 -2.10
N LEU A 75 -0.03 -19.81 -2.79
CA LEU A 75 -1.34 -19.57 -2.21
C LEU A 75 -2.27 -20.71 -2.60
N ASN A 76 -3.01 -21.23 -1.63
CA ASN A 76 -4.11 -22.15 -1.88
C ASN A 76 -5.41 -21.37 -1.66
N LEU A 77 -6.19 -21.20 -2.72
CA LEU A 77 -7.36 -20.34 -2.81
C LEU A 77 -8.61 -21.18 -3.04
N VAL A 78 -9.77 -20.65 -2.68
CA VAL A 78 -11.07 -21.24 -3.00
C VAL A 78 -11.93 -20.23 -3.74
N ARG A 79 -12.50 -20.68 -4.87
CA ARG A 79 -13.49 -19.95 -5.67
C ARG A 79 -14.65 -20.88 -5.95
N ASN A 80 -15.87 -20.47 -5.64
CA ASN A 80 -17.09 -21.26 -5.84
C ASN A 80 -17.01 -22.69 -5.25
N GLY A 81 -16.32 -22.85 -4.12
CA GLY A 81 -16.11 -24.15 -3.47
C GLY A 81 -14.95 -24.99 -4.02
N THR A 82 -14.40 -24.65 -5.19
CA THR A 82 -13.25 -25.35 -5.77
C THR A 82 -11.94 -24.76 -5.26
N SER A 83 -11.05 -25.62 -4.75
CA SER A 83 -9.71 -25.22 -4.31
C SER A 83 -8.72 -25.23 -5.47
N PHE A 84 -7.90 -24.20 -5.59
CA PHE A 84 -6.84 -24.10 -6.61
C PHE A 84 -5.58 -23.46 -6.02
N GLU A 85 -4.44 -23.82 -6.60
CA GLU A 85 -3.13 -23.34 -6.15
C GLU A 85 -2.55 -22.33 -7.14
N VAL A 86 -2.01 -21.24 -6.60
CA VAL A 86 -1.32 -20.22 -7.39
C VAL A 86 0.05 -19.94 -6.76
N THR A 87 1.09 -20.01 -7.59
CA THR A 87 2.45 -19.66 -7.17
C THR A 87 2.83 -18.32 -7.80
N LEU A 88 3.11 -17.32 -6.96
CA LEU A 88 3.43 -15.97 -7.38
C LEU A 88 4.78 -15.52 -6.86
N ARG A 89 5.45 -14.66 -7.63
CA ARG A 89 6.70 -14.01 -7.21
C ARG A 89 6.38 -12.65 -6.59
N ARG A 90 6.92 -12.36 -5.40
CA ARG A 90 6.78 -11.06 -4.74
C ARG A 90 7.49 -9.99 -5.55
N GLY A 91 6.80 -8.89 -5.83
CA GLY A 91 7.30 -7.79 -6.62
C GLY A 91 7.09 -6.47 -5.91
N GLY A 92 8.03 -5.54 -6.10
CA GLY A 92 7.82 -4.15 -5.72
C GLY A 92 6.63 -3.61 -6.51
N PHE A 93 5.62 -3.14 -5.79
CA PHE A 93 4.51 -2.43 -6.41
C PHE A 93 5.03 -1.05 -6.80
N ASN A 94 5.27 -0.83 -8.09
CA ASN A 94 5.31 0.53 -8.59
C ASN A 94 3.84 0.95 -8.66
N GLN A 95 3.31 1.60 -7.60
CA GLN A 95 2.11 2.39 -7.81
C GLN A 95 2.47 3.29 -9.00
N PRO A 96 1.61 3.49 -10.01
CA PRO A 96 1.60 4.81 -10.60
C PRO A 96 1.30 5.74 -9.42
N SER A 97 2.34 6.30 -8.83
CA SER A 97 2.20 7.42 -7.94
C SER A 97 1.33 8.39 -8.71
N LYS A 98 0.19 8.75 -8.15
CA LYS A 98 -0.48 9.99 -8.50
C LYS A 98 0.49 11.14 -8.17
N SER A 99 1.57 11.28 -8.94
CA SER A 99 2.12 12.58 -9.27
C SER A 99 1.08 13.17 -10.21
N GLY A 100 0.26 14.07 -9.68
CA GLY A 100 -0.65 14.84 -10.50
C GLY A 100 0.14 15.53 -11.59
N THR A 101 0.02 15.02 -12.81
CA THR A 101 -0.20 15.87 -13.96
C THR A 101 -1.51 15.37 -14.53
N HIS A 102 -2.53 16.15 -14.26
CA HIS A 102 -3.75 16.16 -15.05
C HIS A 102 -3.31 16.31 -16.50
N ASP A 103 -3.50 15.30 -17.32
CA ASP A 103 -3.91 15.56 -18.70
C ASP A 103 -4.74 14.38 -19.17
N SER A 104 -6.00 14.72 -19.42
CA SER A 104 -7.09 13.85 -19.78
C SER A 104 -6.88 13.28 -21.18
N GLU A 105 -7.44 12.10 -21.39
CA GLU A 105 -7.88 11.68 -22.71
C GLU A 105 -8.87 12.73 -23.28
N GLU A 106 -8.43 13.60 -24.18
CA GLU A 106 -9.29 14.12 -25.24
C GLU A 106 -9.22 13.09 -26.38
N SER A 107 -10.24 12.26 -26.60
CA SER A 107 -11.50 12.62 -27.27
C SER A 107 -11.24 13.34 -28.60
N GLU A 108 -10.83 12.60 -29.62
CA GLU A 108 -10.95 13.08 -31.00
C GLU A 108 -12.43 13.10 -31.41
N CYS A 109 -13.08 14.27 -31.32
CA CYS A 109 -14.16 14.64 -32.24
C CYS A 109 -14.47 16.15 -32.18
N PHE A 110 -14.12 16.83 -33.28
CA PHE A 110 -14.69 18.08 -33.81
C PHE A 110 -14.58 19.39 -32.99
N GLN A 111 -13.74 20.33 -33.44
CA GLN A 111 -14.12 21.61 -34.09
C GLN A 111 -12.97 22.65 -34.16
N THR A 112 -12.47 22.88 -35.39
CA THR A 112 -12.08 24.15 -36.08
C THR A 112 -11.14 25.22 -35.46
N PRO A 113 -10.46 26.04 -36.30
CA PRO A 113 -9.19 26.71 -35.98
C PRO A 113 -9.28 28.20 -35.52
N ASN A 114 -8.18 28.65 -34.88
CA ASN A 114 -7.57 30.01 -34.70
C ASN A 114 -8.26 31.24 -35.34
N PRO A 115 -8.09 32.51 -34.86
CA PRO A 115 -6.83 33.08 -34.31
C PRO A 115 -6.94 34.23 -33.26
N ALA A 116 -5.85 34.54 -32.52
CA ALA A 116 -5.33 35.90 -32.24
C ALA A 116 -4.36 35.92 -31.04
N GLU A 117 -3.07 36.16 -31.33
CA GLU A 117 -2.02 36.71 -30.46
C GLU A 117 -2.12 38.27 -30.41
N PRO A 118 -1.27 39.05 -29.68
CA PRO A 118 -0.49 38.92 -28.42
C PRO A 118 -0.70 40.22 -27.54
N PRO A 119 0.20 40.77 -26.66
CA PRO A 119 1.49 40.33 -26.12
C PRO A 119 1.69 40.46 -24.59
N ALA A 120 2.77 39.84 -24.14
CA ALA A 120 3.40 39.96 -22.83
C ALA A 120 3.99 41.36 -22.57
N VAL A 121 3.82 41.85 -21.34
CA VAL A 121 4.68 42.84 -20.67
C VAL A 121 4.39 42.78 -19.17
N ALA A 122 5.32 42.32 -18.35
CA ALA A 122 6.10 43.11 -17.37
C ALA A 122 5.96 42.38 -16.02
N LEU A 123 6.86 42.37 -15.05
CA LEU A 123 8.11 43.07 -14.80
C LEU A 123 8.86 42.19 -13.77
N ARG A 124 10.17 42.06 -13.93
CA ARG A 124 11.04 41.50 -12.88
C ARG A 124 11.08 42.47 -11.70
N THR A 125 10.92 41.97 -10.48
CA THR A 125 11.47 42.61 -9.28
C THR A 125 11.95 41.53 -8.32
N MET A 126 13.27 41.36 -8.29
CA MET A 126 13.98 40.77 -7.16
C MET A 126 13.91 41.74 -5.98
N GLN A 127 13.82 41.23 -4.73
CA GLN A 127 14.69 41.68 -3.64
C GLN A 127 14.63 40.76 -2.39
N PRO A 128 15.66 40.79 -1.52
CA PRO A 128 16.03 39.72 -0.59
C PRO A 128 15.79 40.02 0.91
N ARG A 129 15.95 38.94 1.72
CA ARG A 129 16.43 38.81 3.12
C ARG A 129 16.10 39.89 4.17
N SER A 130 15.61 39.45 5.33
CA SER A 130 16.08 39.77 6.70
C SER A 130 15.26 38.92 7.70
N ASP A 131 15.83 37.94 8.40
CA ASP A 131 16.48 38.03 9.73
C ASP A 131 15.48 38.16 10.90
N LEU A 132 15.43 37.16 11.79
CA LEU A 132 15.47 37.27 13.26
C LEU A 132 15.13 35.91 13.93
N ALA A 133 16.11 35.34 14.63
CA ALA A 133 15.86 34.48 15.79
C ALA A 133 15.69 35.38 17.04
N PRO A 134 15.15 34.87 18.18
CA PRO A 134 16.05 34.22 19.13
C PRO A 134 15.45 33.06 19.94
N ARG A 135 16.39 32.39 20.61
CA ARG A 135 16.30 31.26 21.53
C ARG A 135 15.93 31.73 22.94
N SER A 136 15.26 30.87 23.71
CA SER A 136 15.45 30.72 25.18
C SER A 136 14.65 29.49 25.63
N ASP A 137 15.30 28.45 26.16
CA ASP A 137 15.54 28.23 27.62
C ASP A 137 14.24 27.72 28.31
N LEU A 138 14.17 26.76 29.24
CA LEU A 138 15.13 26.04 30.06
C LEU A 138 14.29 25.06 30.93
N ALA A 139 14.81 23.86 31.19
CA ALA A 139 14.51 23.00 32.35
C ALA A 139 13.03 22.53 32.57
N GLN A 140 12.70 21.47 33.31
CA GLN A 140 13.40 20.67 34.33
C GLN A 140 13.10 19.16 34.13
N ARG A 141 14.13 18.35 34.36
CA ARG A 141 14.03 16.94 34.80
C ARG A 141 13.86 16.92 36.34
N PRO A 142 13.24 15.88 36.89
CA PRO A 142 13.95 15.01 37.85
C PRO A 142 13.69 13.52 37.51
N ASP A 143 14.68 12.64 37.34
CA ASP A 143 15.57 11.98 38.33
C ASP A 143 14.78 11.26 39.45
N ILE A 144 14.43 9.98 39.28
CA ILE A 144 15.11 8.77 39.79
C ILE A 144 15.13 8.68 41.34
N GLY A 145 14.58 7.59 41.87
CA GLY A 145 14.74 7.16 43.27
C GLY A 145 13.55 6.30 43.72
N ALA A 146 13.51 4.98 43.47
CA ALA A 146 14.20 3.91 44.19
C ALA A 146 13.45 3.42 45.44
N ARG A 147 13.14 2.11 45.37
CA ARG A 147 13.14 1.09 46.44
C ARG A 147 12.20 1.23 47.64
N GLY A 148 11.30 0.25 47.72
CA GLY A 148 10.69 -0.17 48.97
C GLY A 148 11.63 -1.04 49.82
N GLN A 149 11.29 -1.07 51.10
CA GLN A 149 11.57 -2.09 52.10
C GLN A 149 10.60 -1.87 53.28
N ASP A 150 10.35 -2.97 54.02
CA ASP A 150 9.48 -3.14 55.20
C ASP A 150 7.99 -3.28 54.83
N GLU A 151 7.28 -4.38 55.13
CA GLU A 151 7.32 -5.34 56.25
C GLU A 151 6.95 -6.77 55.79
#